data_AF-A0A2M7K198-F1
#
_entry.id   AF-A0A2M7K198-F1
#
_cell.length_a   1.000
_cell.length_b   1.000
_cell.length_c   1.000
_cell.angle_alpha   90.00
_cell.angle_beta   90.00
_cell.angle_gamma   90.00
#
_symmetry.space_group_name_H-M   'P 1'
#
loop_
_entity.id
_entity.type
_entity.pdbx_description
1 polymer ?
#
loop_
_entity_poly.entity_id
_entity_poly.type
_entity_poly.pdbx_seq_one_letter_code
_entity_poly.pdbx_strand_id
1 'polypeptide(L)'
;MKKLEILTDPNPILREKAQPVDFFDGTTQELIDDMIYTMRQADGVGLAAPQVGELKQIIVGEFESKDEPDNAFPLTVIVNPRIKDLSEDKIYMLEGCLSFLGKELYIKRPKKIEIEASDRWGKPINLKCNNLLSRVVQHETDHLNGVLMIDHIKTIKTLFVGNGTLGVPILQRLADDPQFKLFATITALDQPAGRGNESGETAIATQAKQLGVKTFKIHDINDKNTQQQIKNLGPEIIILADFSQIISKEIIEIPKYGVLNIHPSLLPKYRGPSPIVSAILAGEKKTGVSIIKLDQKIDAGSILAQVEVRIKNRETALQLKDRLAEIAADLLAETVPYYLARELSPVCQKEELASYTKLIKKEDGQLSGRESPEVVERMVRAFTPWPGAYQILDGRRIFIARAHLDKEKNLVIDRVKPAGKREMTYQEFMAGNKERLTFNK
;
A
#
# COMPACT_ATOMS: atom_id res chain seq x y z
N MET A 1 -4.69 -40.95 5.27
CA MET A 1 -4.38 -39.51 5.40
C MET A 1 -3.16 -39.19 4.56
N LYS A 2 -3.43 -38.79 3.32
CA LYS A 2 -2.50 -38.28 2.32
C LYS A 2 -2.73 -36.78 2.20
N LYS A 3 -1.65 -36.00 2.00
CA LYS A 3 -1.78 -34.58 1.64
C LYS A 3 -2.18 -34.49 0.17
N LEU A 4 -3.33 -33.88 -0.09
CA LEU A 4 -3.81 -33.58 -1.43
C LEU A 4 -3.19 -32.29 -1.95
N GLU A 5 -3.12 -32.16 -3.27
CA GLU A 5 -2.72 -30.90 -3.91
C GLU A 5 -3.88 -29.92 -3.83
N ILE A 6 -3.62 -28.71 -3.33
CA ILE A 6 -4.60 -27.63 -3.34
C ILE A 6 -4.47 -26.90 -4.66
N LEU A 7 -5.53 -26.92 -5.46
CA LEU A 7 -5.62 -26.20 -6.71
C LEU A 7 -5.68 -24.69 -6.46
N THR A 8 -4.92 -23.93 -7.24
CA THR A 8 -4.92 -22.47 -7.22
C THR A 8 -5.63 -21.88 -8.42
N ASP A 9 -6.25 -20.71 -8.27
CA ASP A 9 -6.76 -19.92 -9.40
C ASP A 9 -5.62 -19.64 -10.40
N PRO A 10 -5.84 -19.75 -11.74
CA PRO A 10 -7.11 -19.88 -12.45
C PRO A 10 -7.48 -21.33 -12.87
N ASN A 11 -7.18 -22.35 -12.06
CA ASN A 11 -7.57 -23.72 -12.40
C ASN A 11 -9.10 -23.83 -12.63
N PRO A 12 -9.56 -24.35 -13.79
CA PRO A 12 -10.97 -24.34 -14.17
C PRO A 12 -11.88 -25.16 -13.24
N ILE A 13 -11.34 -26.19 -12.56
CA ILE A 13 -12.12 -27.02 -11.61
C ILE A 13 -12.70 -26.16 -10.49
N LEU A 14 -12.00 -25.09 -10.08
CA LEU A 14 -12.47 -24.16 -9.05
C LEU A 14 -13.74 -23.38 -9.46
N ARG A 15 -14.09 -23.41 -10.75
CA ARG A 15 -15.28 -22.77 -11.32
C ARG A 15 -16.41 -23.76 -11.62
N GLU A 16 -16.19 -25.05 -11.38
CA GLU A 16 -17.19 -26.08 -11.63
C GLU A 16 -18.08 -26.31 -10.40
N LYS A 17 -19.35 -26.62 -10.65
CA LYS A 17 -20.31 -26.91 -9.58
C LYS A 17 -20.16 -28.36 -9.12
N ALA A 18 -19.91 -28.54 -7.83
CA ALA A 18 -19.79 -29.83 -7.19
C ALA A 18 -21.13 -30.57 -7.11
N GLN A 19 -21.06 -31.89 -7.24
CA GLN A 19 -22.22 -32.79 -7.20
C GLN A 19 -22.54 -33.23 -5.76
N PRO A 20 -23.83 -33.43 -5.43
CA PRO A 20 -24.21 -34.03 -4.15
C PRO A 20 -23.56 -35.40 -3.93
N VAL A 21 -23.31 -35.71 -2.67
CA VAL A 21 -22.81 -37.02 -2.22
C VAL A 21 -23.99 -37.87 -1.77
N ASP A 22 -24.25 -38.97 -2.48
CA ASP A 22 -25.34 -39.90 -2.18
C ASP A 22 -24.89 -41.11 -1.35
N PHE A 23 -23.60 -41.44 -1.39
CA PHE A 23 -23.03 -42.63 -0.73
C PHE A 23 -21.94 -42.23 0.26
N PHE A 24 -22.06 -42.69 1.51
CA PHE A 24 -21.13 -42.39 2.60
C PHE A 24 -20.23 -43.61 2.90
N ASP A 25 -19.59 -44.11 1.84
CA ASP A 25 -18.75 -45.31 1.84
C ASP A 25 -17.31 -45.04 2.30
N GLY A 26 -16.48 -46.10 2.30
CA GLY A 26 -15.05 -46.00 2.68
C GLY A 26 -14.28 -44.98 1.84
N THR A 27 -14.57 -44.89 0.53
CA THR A 27 -13.98 -43.91 -0.39
C THR A 27 -14.28 -42.48 0.05
N THR A 28 -15.52 -42.22 0.43
CA THR A 28 -15.96 -40.90 0.93
C THR A 28 -15.29 -40.56 2.26
N GLN A 29 -15.16 -41.54 3.16
CA GLN A 29 -14.43 -41.33 4.42
C GLN A 29 -12.94 -41.03 4.20
N GLU A 30 -12.30 -41.76 3.29
CA GLU A 30 -10.89 -41.54 2.96
C GLU A 30 -10.65 -40.14 2.39
N LEU A 31 -11.52 -39.67 1.49
CA LEU A 31 -11.46 -38.30 0.97
C LEU A 31 -11.63 -37.26 2.09
N ILE A 32 -12.61 -37.45 2.98
CA ILE A 32 -12.84 -36.53 4.11
C ILE A 32 -11.59 -36.47 5.00
N ASP A 33 -10.99 -37.60 5.34
CA ASP A 33 -9.78 -37.64 6.19
C ASP A 33 -8.56 -37.01 5.50
N ASP A 34 -8.41 -37.22 4.20
CA ASP A 34 -7.37 -36.58 3.39
C ASP A 34 -7.58 -35.07 3.27
N MET A 35 -8.82 -34.59 3.14
CA MET A 35 -9.15 -33.16 3.16
C MET A 35 -8.83 -32.53 4.52
N ILE A 36 -9.22 -33.17 5.63
CA ILE A 36 -8.90 -32.68 7.00
C ILE A 36 -7.40 -32.57 7.18
N TYR A 37 -6.67 -33.61 6.79
CA TYR A 37 -5.21 -33.62 6.87
C TYR A 37 -4.60 -32.50 6.01
N THR A 38 -5.09 -32.31 4.78
CA THR A 38 -4.62 -31.29 3.85
C THR A 38 -4.86 -29.88 4.38
N MET A 39 -6.05 -29.59 4.90
CA MET A 39 -6.43 -28.32 5.50
C MET A 39 -5.48 -27.95 6.66
N ARG A 40 -5.28 -28.89 7.60
CA ARG A 40 -4.35 -28.70 8.74
C ARG A 40 -2.92 -28.47 8.29
N GLN A 41 -2.44 -29.21 7.29
CA GLN A 41 -1.09 -29.06 6.74
C GLN A 41 -0.87 -27.77 5.93
N ALA A 42 -1.93 -27.01 5.69
CA ALA A 42 -1.91 -25.73 5.02
C ALA A 42 -2.29 -24.58 5.96
N ASP A 43 -2.38 -24.84 7.27
CA ASP A 43 -2.85 -23.89 8.30
C ASP A 43 -4.21 -23.25 7.93
N GLY A 44 -5.07 -24.03 7.27
CA GLY A 44 -6.40 -23.60 6.82
C GLY A 44 -7.47 -23.73 7.89
N VAL A 45 -8.45 -22.83 7.85
CA VAL A 45 -9.66 -22.88 8.69
C VAL A 45 -10.79 -23.69 8.06
N GLY A 46 -10.81 -23.76 6.72
CA GLY A 46 -11.79 -24.47 5.92
C GLY A 46 -11.18 -24.99 4.62
N LEU A 47 -11.78 -26.05 4.07
CA LEU A 47 -11.44 -26.60 2.76
C LEU A 47 -12.65 -27.28 2.13
N ALA A 48 -12.98 -26.92 0.90
CA ALA A 48 -13.99 -27.55 0.07
C ALA A 48 -13.35 -28.55 -0.91
N ALA A 49 -14.05 -29.66 -1.21
CA ALA A 49 -13.52 -30.71 -2.07
C ALA A 49 -13.09 -30.24 -3.49
N PRO A 50 -13.75 -29.27 -4.15
CA PRO A 50 -13.29 -28.75 -5.44
C PRO A 50 -11.87 -28.16 -5.39
N GLN A 51 -11.44 -27.65 -4.23
CA GLN A 51 -10.09 -27.10 -4.05
C GLN A 51 -9.01 -28.18 -4.07
N VAL A 52 -9.37 -29.45 -3.90
CA VAL A 52 -8.45 -30.61 -4.04
C VAL A 52 -8.76 -31.44 -5.29
N GLY A 53 -9.52 -30.89 -6.24
CA GLY A 53 -9.84 -31.53 -7.51
C GLY A 53 -11.08 -32.41 -7.50
N GLU A 54 -11.80 -32.51 -6.39
CA GLU A 54 -12.93 -33.41 -6.22
C GLU A 54 -14.27 -32.65 -6.28
N LEU A 55 -15.06 -32.89 -7.33
CA LEU A 55 -16.36 -32.22 -7.54
C LEU A 55 -17.49 -32.83 -6.69
N LYS A 56 -17.29 -32.90 -5.38
CA LYS A 56 -18.24 -33.40 -4.39
C LYS A 56 -18.62 -32.31 -3.41
N GLN A 57 -19.87 -32.29 -2.97
CA GLN A 57 -20.35 -31.33 -1.96
C GLN A 57 -19.90 -31.69 -0.55
N ILE A 58 -18.61 -31.57 -0.29
CA ILE A 58 -17.98 -31.85 1.00
C ILE A 58 -17.17 -30.63 1.42
N ILE A 59 -17.38 -30.20 2.67
CA ILE A 59 -16.63 -29.15 3.34
C ILE A 59 -16.08 -29.73 4.64
N VAL A 60 -14.84 -29.41 4.95
CA VAL A 60 -14.25 -29.63 6.27
C VAL A 60 -13.78 -28.29 6.83
N GLY A 61 -13.94 -28.09 8.13
CA GLY A 61 -13.47 -26.86 8.78
C GLY A 61 -13.29 -27.06 10.27
N GLU A 62 -12.33 -26.35 10.84
CA GLU A 62 -12.13 -26.25 12.29
C GLU A 62 -11.42 -24.93 12.62
N PHE A 63 -11.69 -24.38 13.80
CA PHE A 63 -10.92 -23.25 14.30
C PHE A 63 -10.78 -23.37 15.80
N GLU A 64 -9.55 -23.39 16.29
CA GLU A 64 -9.25 -23.30 17.71
C GLU A 64 -8.33 -22.11 17.96
N SER A 65 -8.75 -21.20 18.85
CA SER A 65 -7.92 -20.06 19.26
C SER A 65 -8.08 -19.82 20.75
N LYS A 66 -6.95 -19.65 21.44
CA LYS A 66 -6.93 -19.23 22.86
C LYS A 66 -7.24 -17.74 23.02
N ASP A 67 -6.91 -16.95 22.01
CA ASP A 67 -7.09 -15.50 22.01
C ASP A 67 -8.49 -15.08 21.54
N GLU A 68 -9.14 -15.92 20.72
CA GLU A 68 -10.49 -15.70 20.18
C GLU A 68 -11.42 -16.91 20.43
N PRO A 69 -11.70 -17.27 21.69
CA PRO A 69 -12.51 -18.45 22.01
C PRO A 69 -13.94 -18.37 21.45
N ASP A 70 -14.49 -17.17 21.30
CA ASP A 70 -15.83 -16.94 20.73
C ASP A 70 -15.92 -17.25 19.23
N ASN A 71 -14.78 -17.30 18.54
CA ASN A 71 -14.70 -17.69 17.14
C ASN A 71 -14.40 -19.18 16.95
N ALA A 72 -14.02 -19.88 18.02
CA ALA A 72 -13.62 -21.29 17.95
C ALA A 72 -14.81 -22.20 17.65
N PHE A 73 -14.59 -23.19 16.79
CA PHE A 73 -15.54 -24.26 16.50
C PHE A 73 -14.79 -25.57 16.25
N PRO A 74 -15.34 -26.71 16.74
CA PRO A 74 -14.69 -28.00 16.60
C PRO A 74 -14.66 -28.42 15.14
N LEU A 75 -13.84 -29.42 14.85
CA LEU A 75 -13.85 -30.08 13.55
C LEU A 75 -15.27 -30.44 13.11
N THR A 76 -15.69 -29.81 12.03
CA THR A 76 -17.02 -29.93 11.46
C THR A 76 -16.88 -30.37 10.03
N VAL A 77 -17.53 -31.50 9.70
CA VAL A 77 -17.66 -32.00 8.33
C VAL A 77 -19.09 -31.76 7.88
N ILE A 78 -19.24 -31.06 6.76
CA ILE A 78 -20.54 -30.65 6.22
C ILE A 78 -20.65 -31.22 4.81
N VAL A 79 -21.61 -32.11 4.60
CA VAL A 79 -21.87 -32.74 3.31
C VAL A 79 -23.23 -32.29 2.79
N ASN A 80 -23.31 -31.95 1.49
CA ASN A 80 -24.52 -31.45 0.82
C ASN A 80 -25.19 -30.24 1.52
N PRO A 81 -24.44 -29.15 1.82
CA PRO A 81 -25.01 -28.00 2.53
C PRO A 81 -26.08 -27.27 1.71
N ARG A 82 -27.15 -26.88 2.39
CA ARG A 82 -28.19 -25.99 1.90
C ARG A 82 -28.45 -24.88 2.90
N ILE A 83 -28.21 -23.64 2.48
CA ILE A 83 -28.54 -22.44 3.28
C ILE A 83 -30.07 -22.30 3.35
N LYS A 84 -30.61 -22.27 4.56
CA LYS A 84 -32.04 -22.15 4.86
C LYS A 84 -32.43 -20.72 5.21
N ASP A 85 -31.60 -20.05 5.99
CA ASP A 85 -31.84 -18.68 6.43
C ASP A 85 -30.55 -17.86 6.44
N LEU A 86 -30.69 -16.56 6.20
CA LEU A 86 -29.62 -15.57 6.13
C LEU A 86 -30.04 -14.33 6.92
N SER A 87 -29.21 -13.88 7.84
CA SER A 87 -29.48 -12.61 8.52
C SER A 87 -29.42 -11.42 7.55
N GLU A 88 -30.33 -10.45 7.72
CA GLU A 88 -30.25 -9.16 7.02
C GLU A 88 -29.00 -8.37 7.40
N ASP A 89 -28.55 -8.52 8.65
CA ASP A 89 -27.29 -7.93 9.12
C ASP A 89 -26.10 -8.58 8.42
N LYS A 90 -25.29 -7.75 7.77
CA LYS A 90 -24.13 -8.15 6.97
C LYS A 90 -22.90 -7.37 7.40
N ILE A 91 -21.81 -8.08 7.58
CA ILE A 91 -20.52 -7.54 8.01
C ILE A 91 -19.48 -7.78 6.92
N TYR A 92 -18.53 -6.85 6.79
CA TYR A 92 -17.32 -7.10 6.01
C TYR A 92 -16.38 -7.93 6.88
N MET A 93 -15.86 -9.03 6.37
CA MET A 93 -14.88 -9.85 7.06
C MET A 93 -13.71 -10.10 6.12
N LEU A 94 -12.50 -10.12 6.68
CA LEU A 94 -11.32 -10.54 5.94
C LEU A 94 -11.44 -12.04 5.58
N GLU A 95 -11.26 -12.39 4.32
CA GLU A 95 -11.27 -13.77 3.83
C GLU A 95 -9.95 -14.07 3.13
N GLY A 96 -9.28 -15.14 3.57
CA GLY A 96 -8.22 -15.81 2.81
C GLY A 96 -8.77 -17.11 2.23
N CYS A 97 -8.15 -17.60 1.15
CA CYS A 97 -8.49 -18.89 0.54
C CYS A 97 -7.20 -19.60 0.19
N LEU A 98 -7.14 -20.90 0.47
CA LEU A 98 -5.99 -21.73 0.13
C LEU A 98 -5.73 -21.82 -1.38
N SER A 99 -6.76 -21.55 -2.21
CA SER A 99 -6.64 -21.45 -3.67
C SER A 99 -6.16 -20.08 -4.18
N PHE A 100 -5.99 -19.09 -3.28
CA PHE A 100 -5.47 -17.76 -3.59
C PHE A 100 -4.30 -17.42 -2.63
N LEU A 101 -3.11 -17.87 -2.99
CA LEU A 101 -1.91 -17.77 -2.15
C LEU A 101 -1.63 -16.33 -1.67
N GLY A 102 -1.68 -16.12 -0.36
CA GLY A 102 -1.33 -14.86 0.30
C GLY A 102 -2.25 -13.68 0.00
N LYS A 103 -3.43 -13.92 -0.60
CA LYS A 103 -4.42 -12.88 -0.85
C LYS A 103 -5.54 -12.95 0.18
N GLU A 104 -5.76 -11.82 0.84
CA GLU A 104 -6.88 -11.64 1.74
C GLU A 104 -7.75 -10.50 1.23
N LEU A 105 -9.07 -10.69 1.24
CA LEU A 105 -10.03 -9.73 0.72
C LEU A 105 -11.15 -9.50 1.71
N TYR A 106 -11.64 -8.26 1.78
CA TYR A 106 -12.83 -7.96 2.58
C TYR A 106 -14.08 -8.28 1.80
N ILE A 107 -14.77 -9.32 2.25
CA ILE A 107 -15.99 -9.81 1.63
C ILE A 107 -17.16 -9.54 2.57
N LYS A 108 -18.26 -9.02 2.02
CA LYS A 108 -19.46 -8.69 2.78
C LYS A 108 -20.39 -9.89 2.83
N ARG A 109 -20.55 -10.50 4.00
CA ARG A 109 -21.45 -11.66 4.20
C ARG A 109 -22.46 -11.45 5.33
N PRO A 110 -23.63 -12.13 5.26
CA PRO A 110 -24.52 -12.34 6.40
C PRO A 110 -23.77 -12.78 7.66
N LYS A 111 -24.02 -12.08 8.78
CA LYS A 111 -23.39 -12.35 10.08
C LYS A 111 -23.82 -13.70 10.67
N LYS A 112 -25.05 -14.12 10.37
CA LYS A 112 -25.61 -15.40 10.82
C LYS A 112 -26.27 -16.11 9.64
N ILE A 113 -26.12 -17.43 9.62
CA ILE A 113 -26.81 -18.32 8.68
C ILE A 113 -27.33 -19.55 9.40
N GLU A 114 -28.38 -20.16 8.87
CA GLU A 114 -28.80 -21.50 9.25
C GLU A 114 -28.70 -22.41 8.03
N ILE A 115 -28.10 -23.60 8.19
CA ILE A 115 -27.94 -24.58 7.12
C ILE A 115 -28.57 -25.93 7.48
N GLU A 116 -29.09 -26.59 6.47
CA GLU A 116 -29.39 -28.03 6.45
C GLU A 116 -28.25 -28.74 5.72
N ALA A 117 -27.72 -29.83 6.30
CA ALA A 117 -26.67 -30.62 5.69
C ALA A 117 -26.70 -32.07 6.22
N SER A 118 -25.73 -32.88 5.83
CA SER A 118 -25.40 -34.15 6.47
C SER A 118 -24.02 -34.08 7.12
N ASP A 119 -23.82 -34.83 8.20
CA ASP A 119 -22.49 -35.07 8.75
C ASP A 119 -21.69 -36.05 7.86
N ARG A 120 -20.46 -36.38 8.28
CA ARG A 120 -19.59 -37.31 7.54
C ARG A 120 -20.18 -38.72 7.37
N TRP A 121 -21.19 -39.11 8.14
CA TRP A 121 -21.83 -40.43 8.09
C TRP A 121 -23.20 -40.40 7.42
N GLY A 122 -23.59 -39.27 6.82
CA GLY A 122 -24.89 -39.10 6.17
C GLY A 122 -26.04 -38.83 7.13
N LYS A 123 -25.76 -38.59 8.42
CA LYS A 123 -26.79 -38.22 9.39
C LYS A 123 -27.18 -36.76 9.15
N PRO A 124 -28.48 -36.43 9.03
CA PRO A 124 -28.92 -35.05 8.88
C PRO A 124 -28.50 -34.17 10.06
N ILE A 125 -28.01 -32.97 9.75
CA ILE A 125 -27.62 -31.94 10.71
C ILE A 125 -28.23 -30.59 10.33
N ASN A 126 -28.60 -29.82 11.35
CA ASN A 126 -28.99 -28.42 11.23
C ASN A 126 -27.99 -27.59 12.03
N LEU A 127 -27.29 -26.67 11.37
CA LEU A 127 -26.28 -25.84 12.02
C LEU A 127 -26.71 -24.37 11.97
N LYS A 128 -26.64 -23.71 13.13
CA LYS A 128 -26.74 -22.27 13.25
C LYS A 128 -25.35 -21.70 13.35
N CYS A 129 -24.92 -20.99 12.32
CA CYS A 129 -23.59 -20.43 12.25
C CYS A 129 -23.64 -18.93 12.53
N ASN A 130 -22.62 -18.42 13.23
CA ASN A 130 -22.45 -17.00 13.49
C ASN A 130 -20.98 -16.62 13.28
N ASN A 131 -20.72 -15.32 13.07
CA ASN A 131 -19.38 -14.74 12.99
C ASN A 131 -18.43 -15.55 12.08
N LEU A 132 -17.31 -16.05 12.61
CA LEU A 132 -16.31 -16.80 11.85
C LEU A 132 -16.87 -18.08 11.20
N LEU A 133 -17.62 -18.90 11.94
CA LEU A 133 -18.22 -20.12 11.38
C LEU A 133 -19.20 -19.78 10.24
N SER A 134 -19.96 -18.69 10.39
CA SER A 134 -20.84 -18.19 9.31
C SER A 134 -20.05 -17.83 8.06
N ARG A 135 -18.89 -17.18 8.21
CA ARG A 135 -17.98 -16.84 7.10
C ARG A 135 -17.45 -18.08 6.40
N VAL A 136 -16.86 -19.00 7.18
CA VAL A 136 -16.23 -20.23 6.66
C VAL A 136 -17.24 -21.05 5.89
N VAL A 137 -18.41 -21.34 6.48
CA VAL A 137 -19.44 -22.14 5.80
C VAL A 137 -19.91 -21.49 4.51
N GLN A 138 -20.13 -20.18 4.48
CA GLN A 138 -20.52 -19.49 3.24
C GLN A 138 -19.40 -19.52 2.19
N HIS A 139 -18.16 -19.28 2.59
CA HIS A 139 -16.98 -19.32 1.71
C HIS A 139 -16.80 -20.70 1.07
N GLU A 140 -16.80 -21.76 1.89
CA GLU A 140 -16.62 -23.12 1.39
C GLU A 140 -17.84 -23.58 0.56
N THR A 141 -19.05 -23.09 0.88
CA THR A 141 -20.24 -23.34 0.06
C THR A 141 -20.16 -22.65 -1.30
N ASP A 142 -19.54 -21.46 -1.41
CA ASP A 142 -19.30 -20.80 -2.69
C ASP A 142 -18.41 -21.67 -3.59
N HIS A 143 -17.33 -22.24 -3.04
CA HIS A 143 -16.46 -23.18 -3.76
C HIS A 143 -17.23 -24.38 -4.31
N LEU A 144 -18.17 -24.95 -3.54
CA LEU A 144 -19.04 -26.04 -4.03
C LEU A 144 -19.91 -25.62 -5.23
N ASN A 145 -20.15 -24.32 -5.42
CA ASN A 145 -20.96 -23.77 -6.49
C ASN A 145 -20.13 -23.16 -7.63
N GLY A 146 -18.80 -23.31 -7.62
CA GLY A 146 -17.91 -22.69 -8.61
C GLY A 146 -17.76 -21.18 -8.46
N VAL A 147 -18.15 -20.64 -7.30
CA VAL A 147 -18.04 -19.23 -6.94
C VAL A 147 -16.80 -19.04 -6.07
N LEU A 148 -16.00 -18.03 -6.38
CA LEU A 148 -14.77 -17.70 -5.66
C LEU A 148 -14.97 -16.41 -4.86
N MET A 149 -14.18 -16.22 -3.79
CA MET A 149 -14.28 -14.99 -2.98
C MET A 149 -14.19 -13.71 -3.82
N ILE A 150 -13.42 -13.76 -4.92
CA ILE A 150 -13.20 -12.62 -5.82
C ILE A 150 -14.50 -12.18 -6.53
N ASP A 151 -15.47 -13.07 -6.68
CA ASP A 151 -16.76 -12.77 -7.29
C ASP A 151 -17.67 -11.96 -6.34
N HIS A 152 -17.37 -11.97 -5.04
CA HIS A 152 -18.07 -11.19 -4.03
C HIS A 152 -17.44 -9.83 -3.75
N ILE A 153 -16.33 -9.48 -4.43
CA ILE A 153 -15.67 -8.20 -4.25
C ILE A 153 -16.60 -7.07 -4.69
N LYS A 154 -17.00 -6.24 -3.73
CA LYS A 154 -17.51 -4.92 -4.06
C LYS A 154 -16.33 -4.01 -4.34
N THR A 155 -16.11 -3.70 -5.61
CA THR A 155 -15.07 -2.75 -6.00
C THR A 155 -15.36 -1.35 -5.45
N ILE A 156 -14.33 -0.67 -4.96
CA ILE A 156 -14.39 0.70 -4.46
C ILE A 156 -13.96 1.65 -5.57
N LYS A 157 -14.85 2.57 -5.98
CA LYS A 157 -14.52 3.57 -6.99
C LYS A 157 -13.43 4.51 -6.47
N THR A 158 -12.25 4.40 -7.06
CA THR A 158 -11.03 5.04 -6.55
C THR A 158 -10.49 6.03 -7.56
N LEU A 159 -10.26 7.25 -7.09
CA LEU A 159 -9.58 8.32 -7.82
C LEU A 159 -8.20 8.52 -7.20
N PHE A 160 -7.16 8.50 -8.03
CA PHE A 160 -5.81 8.80 -7.58
C PHE A 160 -5.44 10.25 -7.91
N VAL A 161 -4.78 10.96 -7.01
CA VAL A 161 -4.32 12.34 -7.20
C VAL A 161 -2.84 12.43 -6.84
N GLY A 162 -2.01 12.85 -7.78
CA GLY A 162 -0.56 12.94 -7.55
C GLY A 162 0.23 13.39 -8.76
N ASN A 163 1.48 13.80 -8.55
CA ASN A 163 2.37 14.27 -9.61
C ASN A 163 3.66 13.46 -9.72
N GLY A 164 4.33 13.23 -8.58
CA GLY A 164 5.70 12.74 -8.56
C GLY A 164 5.85 11.24 -8.34
N THR A 165 7.11 10.78 -8.32
CA THR A 165 7.46 9.36 -8.37
C THR A 165 7.10 8.59 -7.09
N LEU A 166 6.88 9.27 -5.97
CA LEU A 166 6.42 8.61 -4.73
C LEU A 166 5.08 7.90 -4.94
N GLY A 167 4.21 8.46 -5.79
CA GLY A 167 2.89 7.89 -6.06
C GLY A 167 2.86 6.76 -7.09
N VAL A 168 3.96 6.49 -7.81
CA VAL A 168 3.98 5.51 -8.91
C VAL A 168 3.73 4.07 -8.41
N PRO A 169 4.47 3.55 -7.41
CA PRO A 169 4.18 2.21 -6.87
C PRO A 169 2.78 2.10 -6.26
N ILE A 170 2.31 3.18 -5.64
CA ILE A 170 0.98 3.24 -5.02
C ILE A 170 -0.12 3.13 -6.08
N LEU A 171 0.01 3.86 -7.19
CA LEU A 171 -0.92 3.78 -8.32
C LEU A 171 -0.93 2.38 -8.94
N GLN A 172 0.24 1.76 -9.11
CA GLN A 172 0.36 0.39 -9.61
C GLN A 172 -0.36 -0.59 -8.69
N ARG A 173 -0.10 -0.53 -7.37
CA ARG A 173 -0.75 -1.40 -6.39
C ARG A 173 -2.27 -1.27 -6.38
N LEU A 174 -2.79 -0.04 -6.53
CA LEU A 174 -4.23 0.19 -6.65
C LEU A 174 -4.83 -0.36 -7.95
N ALA A 175 -4.06 -0.39 -9.04
CA ALA A 175 -4.52 -0.93 -10.32
C ALA A 175 -4.55 -2.47 -10.32
N ASP A 176 -3.60 -3.09 -9.63
CA ASP A 176 -3.46 -4.55 -9.54
C ASP A 176 -4.42 -5.19 -8.52
N ASP A 177 -4.96 -4.39 -7.60
CA ASP A 177 -5.84 -4.87 -6.55
C ASP A 177 -7.32 -4.82 -7.00
N PRO A 178 -7.99 -5.99 -7.13
CA PRO A 178 -9.36 -6.07 -7.61
C PRO A 178 -10.38 -5.39 -6.70
N GLN A 179 -10.03 -5.09 -5.44
CA GLN A 179 -10.89 -4.33 -4.53
C GLN A 179 -11.02 -2.86 -4.96
N PHE A 180 -10.04 -2.31 -5.68
CA PHE A 180 -10.07 -0.91 -6.12
C PHE A 180 -10.42 -0.81 -7.59
N LYS A 181 -11.55 -0.15 -7.89
CA LYS A 181 -11.85 0.29 -9.24
C LYS A 181 -11.16 1.63 -9.49
N LEU A 182 -9.88 1.58 -9.83
CA LEU A 182 -9.10 2.75 -10.25
C LEU A 182 -9.57 3.24 -11.62
N PHE A 183 -10.45 4.24 -11.64
CA PHE A 183 -11.11 4.67 -12.88
C PHE A 183 -10.45 5.89 -13.52
N ALA A 184 -9.72 6.70 -12.73
CA ALA A 184 -9.01 7.86 -13.24
C ALA A 184 -7.89 8.31 -12.29
N THR A 185 -7.00 9.15 -12.83
CA THR A 185 -6.03 9.93 -12.08
C THR A 185 -6.21 11.43 -12.33
N ILE A 186 -5.84 12.25 -11.35
CA ILE A 186 -5.66 13.70 -11.51
C ILE A 186 -4.20 14.04 -11.25
N THR A 187 -3.63 14.85 -12.14
CA THR A 187 -2.26 15.34 -12.03
C THR A 187 -2.18 16.79 -12.50
N ALA A 188 -1.09 17.47 -12.16
CA ALA A 188 -0.77 18.79 -12.67
C ALA A 188 -0.52 18.76 -14.20
N LEU A 189 -0.60 19.92 -14.82
CA LEU A 189 -0.19 20.09 -16.22
C LEU A 189 1.28 19.77 -16.44
N ASP A 190 1.57 19.42 -17.69
CA ASP A 190 2.93 19.17 -18.15
C ASP A 190 3.76 20.44 -18.00
N GLN A 191 4.94 20.29 -17.39
CA GLN A 191 5.88 21.39 -17.27
C GLN A 191 6.82 21.41 -18.48
N PRO A 192 7.27 22.59 -18.93
CA PRO A 192 8.31 22.68 -19.93
C PRO A 192 9.54 21.90 -19.48
N ALA A 193 10.08 21.07 -20.37
CA ALA A 193 11.32 20.34 -20.14
C ALA A 193 12.45 21.28 -19.67
N GLY A 194 13.09 20.96 -18.55
CA GLY A 194 14.42 21.48 -18.26
C GLY A 194 15.43 20.97 -19.30
N ARG A 195 16.55 21.70 -19.50
CA ARG A 195 17.59 21.36 -20.49
C ARG A 195 18.05 19.90 -20.31
N GLY A 196 17.59 19.02 -21.20
CA GLY A 196 18.00 17.61 -21.28
C GLY A 196 16.93 16.55 -21.03
N ASN A 197 15.67 16.90 -20.73
CA ASN A 197 14.57 15.94 -20.68
C ASN A 197 13.54 16.24 -21.78
N GLU A 198 12.80 15.22 -22.23
CA GLU A 198 11.60 15.38 -23.04
C GLU A 198 10.57 16.24 -22.29
N SER A 199 9.66 16.93 -23.00
CA SER A 199 8.54 17.67 -22.39
C SER A 199 7.84 16.76 -21.38
N GLY A 200 8.10 16.98 -20.10
CA GLY A 200 8.07 15.88 -19.15
C GLY A 200 6.69 15.79 -18.53
N GLU A 201 5.83 14.99 -19.14
CA GLU A 201 4.63 14.49 -18.49
C GLU A 201 4.94 14.05 -17.04
N THR A 202 4.02 14.32 -16.12
CA THR A 202 4.22 13.93 -14.70
C THR A 202 4.38 12.41 -14.57
N ALA A 203 5.10 11.96 -13.53
CA ALA A 203 5.34 10.52 -13.31
C ALA A 203 4.03 9.73 -13.22
N ILE A 204 3.00 10.31 -12.59
CA ILE A 204 1.67 9.71 -12.47
C ILE A 204 0.94 9.64 -13.80
N ALA A 205 1.03 10.67 -14.65
CA ALA A 205 0.42 10.63 -15.98
C ALA A 205 1.10 9.56 -16.87
N THR A 206 2.42 9.46 -16.83
CA THR A 206 3.16 8.42 -17.55
C THR A 206 2.76 7.01 -17.07
N GLN A 207 2.67 6.80 -15.76
CA GLN A 207 2.26 5.50 -15.21
C GLN A 207 0.80 5.17 -15.54
N ALA A 208 -0.11 6.13 -15.38
CA ALA A 208 -1.53 5.94 -15.68
C ALA A 208 -1.74 5.56 -17.16
N LYS A 209 -0.97 6.15 -18.07
CA LYS A 209 -0.98 5.79 -19.49
C LYS A 209 -0.55 4.33 -19.72
N GLN A 210 0.48 3.85 -19.02
CA GLN A 210 0.92 2.45 -19.11
C GLN A 210 -0.15 1.47 -18.59
N LEU A 211 -0.87 1.87 -17.55
CA LEU A 211 -1.96 1.10 -16.93
C LEU A 211 -3.29 1.19 -17.69
N GLY A 212 -3.39 2.02 -18.73
CA GLY A 212 -4.65 2.29 -19.43
C GLY A 212 -5.68 3.07 -18.60
N VAL A 213 -5.23 3.78 -17.54
CA VAL A 213 -6.09 4.58 -16.65
C VAL A 213 -6.22 6.01 -17.18
N LYS A 214 -7.46 6.50 -17.22
CA LYS A 214 -7.76 7.86 -17.70
C LYS A 214 -7.09 8.91 -16.81
N THR A 215 -6.35 9.84 -17.41
CA THR A 215 -5.70 10.94 -16.67
C THR A 215 -6.37 12.28 -16.97
N PHE A 216 -6.64 13.06 -15.92
CA PHE A 216 -7.08 14.45 -16.02
C PHE A 216 -5.97 15.38 -15.56
N LYS A 217 -5.51 16.27 -16.44
CA LYS A 217 -4.50 17.27 -16.11
C LYS A 217 -5.18 18.59 -15.76
N ILE A 218 -4.83 19.19 -14.63
CA ILE A 218 -5.48 20.41 -14.13
C ILE A 218 -4.49 21.52 -13.81
N HIS A 219 -4.96 22.78 -13.93
CA HIS A 219 -4.25 23.96 -13.43
C HIS A 219 -4.44 24.12 -11.92
N ASP A 220 -5.68 24.09 -11.46
CA ASP A 220 -6.07 24.22 -10.06
C ASP A 220 -7.11 23.16 -9.70
N ILE A 221 -6.78 22.29 -8.73
CA ILE A 221 -7.70 21.23 -8.29
C ILE A 221 -8.96 21.82 -7.64
N ASN A 222 -8.84 23.03 -7.07
CA ASN A 222 -9.89 23.69 -6.32
C ASN A 222 -10.76 24.61 -7.16
N ASP A 223 -10.51 24.74 -8.47
CA ASP A 223 -11.40 25.51 -9.32
C ASP A 223 -12.80 24.84 -9.41
N LYS A 224 -13.84 25.63 -9.66
CA LYS A 224 -15.22 25.13 -9.65
C LYS A 224 -15.48 24.04 -10.68
N ASN A 225 -14.79 24.08 -11.81
CA ASN A 225 -14.95 23.10 -12.89
C ASN A 225 -14.38 21.75 -12.48
N THR A 226 -13.18 21.73 -11.92
CA THR A 226 -12.49 20.54 -11.43
C THR A 226 -13.23 19.94 -10.24
N GLN A 227 -13.69 20.77 -9.30
CA GLN A 227 -14.54 20.31 -8.19
C GLN A 227 -15.81 19.61 -8.72
N GLN A 228 -16.51 20.23 -9.69
CA GLN A 228 -17.71 19.64 -10.27
C GLN A 228 -17.41 18.35 -11.02
N GLN A 229 -16.27 18.30 -11.72
CA GLN A 229 -15.82 17.10 -12.41
C GLN A 229 -15.55 15.95 -11.44
N ILE A 230 -14.83 16.19 -10.34
CA ILE A 230 -14.59 15.17 -9.29
C ILE A 230 -15.92 14.69 -8.70
N LYS A 231 -16.87 15.59 -8.43
CA LYS A 231 -18.22 15.23 -7.97
C LYS A 231 -18.96 14.34 -8.96
N ASN A 232 -18.95 14.69 -10.25
CA ASN A 232 -19.60 13.93 -11.31
C ASN A 232 -18.98 12.54 -11.50
N LEU A 233 -17.66 12.42 -11.29
CA LEU A 233 -16.98 11.13 -11.32
C LEU A 233 -17.41 10.22 -10.16
N GLY A 234 -17.85 10.79 -9.04
CA GLY A 234 -18.36 10.09 -7.87
C GLY A 234 -17.39 9.06 -7.31
N PRO A 235 -16.16 9.46 -6.90
CA PRO A 235 -15.24 8.56 -6.19
C PRO A 235 -15.80 8.22 -4.81
N GLU A 236 -15.63 6.97 -4.40
CA GLU A 236 -15.93 6.53 -3.03
C GLU A 236 -14.75 6.83 -2.09
N ILE A 237 -13.53 6.84 -2.63
CA ILE A 237 -12.28 7.20 -1.95
C ILE A 237 -11.35 7.93 -2.92
N ILE A 238 -10.57 8.87 -2.39
CA ILE A 238 -9.48 9.52 -3.11
C ILE A 238 -8.16 9.17 -2.44
N ILE A 239 -7.19 8.66 -3.20
CA ILE A 239 -5.82 8.44 -2.72
C ILE A 239 -4.94 9.59 -3.22
N LEU A 240 -4.33 10.31 -2.29
CA LEU A 240 -3.49 11.47 -2.55
C LEU A 240 -2.03 11.12 -2.22
N ALA A 241 -1.11 11.35 -3.16
CA ALA A 241 0.31 11.19 -2.94
C ALA A 241 1.12 12.16 -3.81
N ASP A 242 2.07 12.87 -3.21
CA ASP A 242 3.03 13.74 -3.92
C ASP A 242 2.33 14.76 -4.85
N PHE A 243 1.34 15.46 -4.29
CA PHE A 243 0.57 16.50 -4.96
C PHE A 243 0.83 17.85 -4.31
N SER A 244 1.03 18.89 -5.12
CA SER A 244 1.57 20.18 -4.65
C SER A 244 0.51 21.19 -4.20
N GLN A 245 -0.75 20.98 -4.57
CA GLN A 245 -1.82 21.92 -4.26
C GLN A 245 -2.55 21.48 -3.00
N ILE A 246 -2.95 22.46 -2.19
CA ILE A 246 -3.79 22.22 -1.01
C ILE A 246 -5.16 21.76 -1.51
N ILE A 247 -5.71 20.69 -0.91
CA ILE A 247 -7.04 20.19 -1.25
C ILE A 247 -8.07 20.92 -0.40
N SER A 248 -9.02 21.59 -1.05
CA SER A 248 -10.11 22.30 -0.38
C SER A 248 -11.07 21.36 0.36
N LYS A 249 -11.76 21.91 1.37
CA LYS A 249 -12.79 21.19 2.14
C LYS A 249 -13.84 20.57 1.22
N GLU A 250 -14.24 21.32 0.19
CA GLU A 250 -15.24 20.94 -0.81
C GLU A 250 -14.86 19.66 -1.56
N ILE A 251 -13.57 19.34 -1.68
CA ILE A 251 -13.07 18.12 -2.31
C ILE A 251 -12.88 17.01 -1.27
N ILE A 252 -12.35 17.36 -0.09
CA ILE A 252 -12.15 16.42 1.03
C ILE A 252 -13.46 15.71 1.39
N GLU A 253 -14.58 16.42 1.32
CA GLU A 253 -15.92 15.92 1.68
C GLU A 253 -16.65 15.15 0.55
N ILE A 254 -16.12 15.11 -0.69
CA ILE A 254 -16.75 14.39 -1.81
C ILE A 254 -16.80 12.88 -1.57
N PRO A 255 -15.66 12.18 -1.36
CA PRO A 255 -15.67 10.74 -1.19
C PRO A 255 -16.22 10.35 0.19
N LYS A 256 -17.11 9.35 0.23
CA LYS A 256 -17.66 8.82 1.51
C LYS A 256 -16.59 8.31 2.47
N TYR A 257 -15.47 7.80 1.96
CA TYR A 257 -14.34 7.34 2.77
C TYR A 257 -13.27 8.42 2.97
N GLY A 258 -13.49 9.63 2.46
CA GLY A 258 -12.55 10.74 2.55
C GLY A 258 -11.39 10.66 1.55
N VAL A 259 -10.49 11.62 1.68
CA VAL A 259 -9.21 11.65 0.97
C VAL A 259 -8.16 11.05 1.90
N LEU A 260 -7.50 9.98 1.48
CA LEU A 260 -6.35 9.43 2.20
C LEU A 260 -5.07 9.99 1.60
N ASN A 261 -4.28 10.72 2.41
CA ASN A 261 -2.99 11.25 1.99
C ASN A 261 -1.85 10.36 2.48
N ILE A 262 -0.93 10.06 1.57
CA ILE A 262 0.26 9.28 1.83
C ILE A 262 1.43 10.24 2.04
N HIS A 263 1.88 10.33 3.29
CA HIS A 263 2.90 11.29 3.71
C HIS A 263 4.20 10.59 4.10
N PRO A 264 5.36 10.90 3.47
CA PRO A 264 6.61 10.18 3.71
C PRO A 264 7.39 10.73 4.92
N SER A 265 6.71 10.80 6.07
CA SER A 265 7.32 10.97 7.39
C SER A 265 6.55 10.20 8.45
N LEU A 266 7.08 10.19 9.68
CA LEU A 266 6.34 9.82 10.89
C LEU A 266 5.62 11.04 11.44
N LEU A 267 4.39 11.28 10.96
CA LEU A 267 3.53 12.34 11.49
C LEU A 267 3.29 12.15 13.00
N PRO A 268 3.18 13.24 13.77
CA PRO A 268 3.02 14.64 13.35
C PRO A 268 4.32 15.37 12.97
N LYS A 269 5.48 14.71 13.01
CA LYS A 269 6.74 15.35 12.58
C LYS A 269 6.79 15.54 11.07
N TYR A 270 7.42 16.64 10.64
CA TYR A 270 7.69 16.95 9.24
C TYR A 270 6.45 17.08 8.35
N ARG A 271 5.40 17.76 8.82
CA ARG A 271 4.28 18.22 7.98
C ARG A 271 4.79 19.13 6.85
N GLY A 272 4.16 19.13 5.69
CA GLY A 272 4.47 20.00 4.57
C GLY A 272 5.29 19.36 3.44
N PRO A 273 5.91 20.17 2.56
CA PRO A 273 6.28 19.74 1.21
C PRO A 273 7.62 19.00 1.10
N SER A 274 8.46 18.95 2.13
CA SER A 274 9.81 18.34 2.02
C SER A 274 10.23 17.45 3.20
N PRO A 275 9.36 16.52 3.67
CA PRO A 275 9.62 15.65 4.82
C PRO A 275 10.91 14.84 4.72
N ILE A 276 11.15 14.17 3.59
CA ILE A 276 12.31 13.29 3.39
C ILE A 276 13.62 14.08 3.50
N VAL A 277 13.70 15.21 2.78
CA VAL A 277 14.87 16.11 2.80
C VAL A 277 15.10 16.63 4.20
N SER A 278 14.03 17.10 4.87
CA SER A 278 14.10 17.68 6.21
C SER A 278 14.56 16.66 7.26
N ALA A 279 14.10 15.41 7.19
CA ALA A 279 14.53 14.34 8.07
C ALA A 279 16.05 14.05 7.93
N ILE A 280 16.56 13.98 6.68
CA ILE A 280 17.99 13.76 6.44
C ILE A 280 18.82 14.95 6.96
N LEU A 281 18.40 16.19 6.69
CA LEU A 281 19.09 17.40 7.15
C LEU A 281 19.15 17.46 8.69
N ALA A 282 18.04 17.15 9.36
CA ALA A 282 17.97 17.07 10.82
C ALA A 282 18.86 15.95 11.40
N GLY A 283 19.36 15.03 10.57
CA GLY A 283 20.21 13.93 11.00
C GLY A 283 19.44 12.80 11.66
N GLU A 284 18.13 12.70 11.38
CA GLU A 284 17.28 11.64 11.90
C GLU A 284 17.84 10.26 11.54
N LYS A 285 17.67 9.31 12.46
CA LYS A 285 18.06 7.91 12.22
C LYS A 285 16.92 7.08 11.67
N LYS A 286 15.69 7.58 11.86
CA LYS A 286 14.47 6.92 11.45
C LYS A 286 13.53 7.93 10.81
N THR A 287 12.74 7.44 9.88
CA THR A 287 11.61 8.15 9.26
C THR A 287 10.52 7.12 9.04
N GLY A 288 9.55 7.40 8.18
CA GLY A 288 8.50 6.46 7.88
C GLY A 288 7.55 6.94 6.80
N VAL A 289 6.47 6.20 6.68
CA VAL A 289 5.29 6.60 5.91
C VAL A 289 4.13 6.69 6.89
N SER A 290 3.29 7.71 6.71
CA SER A 290 2.00 7.85 7.38
C SER A 290 0.90 7.88 6.34
N ILE A 291 -0.17 7.11 6.56
CA ILE A 291 -1.43 7.27 5.85
C ILE A 291 -2.34 8.07 6.76
N ILE A 292 -2.84 9.21 6.30
CA ILE A 292 -3.77 10.05 7.06
C ILE A 292 -5.07 10.21 6.32
N LYS A 293 -6.18 10.32 7.05
CA LYS A 293 -7.41 10.88 6.52
C LYS A 293 -7.27 12.38 6.53
N LEU A 294 -7.21 12.99 5.34
CA LEU A 294 -6.92 14.41 5.18
C LEU A 294 -7.99 15.28 5.84
N ASP A 295 -7.55 16.41 6.39
CA ASP A 295 -8.36 17.48 6.97
C ASP A 295 -7.90 18.84 6.37
N GLN A 296 -8.58 19.93 6.69
CA GLN A 296 -8.29 21.27 6.16
C GLN A 296 -6.88 21.77 6.50
N LYS A 297 -6.35 21.35 7.66
CA LYS A 297 -5.00 21.73 8.10
C LYS A 297 -3.97 20.81 7.45
N ILE A 298 -2.95 21.42 6.83
CA ILE A 298 -1.88 20.73 6.10
C ILE A 298 -1.29 19.60 6.95
N ASP A 299 -1.40 18.38 6.43
CA ASP A 299 -0.90 17.12 7.01
C ASP A 299 -1.23 16.89 8.49
N ALA A 300 -2.33 17.48 8.99
CA ALA A 300 -2.78 17.36 10.37
C ALA A 300 -3.95 16.37 10.55
N GLY A 301 -4.44 15.81 9.44
CA GLY A 301 -5.51 14.82 9.45
C GLY A 301 -5.17 13.59 10.29
N SER A 302 -6.20 12.91 10.80
CA SER A 302 -6.02 11.75 11.68
C SER A 302 -5.24 10.63 11.00
N ILE A 303 -4.29 10.06 11.73
CA ILE A 303 -3.43 8.97 11.27
C ILE A 303 -4.24 7.69 11.20
N LEU A 304 -4.26 7.08 10.02
CA LEU A 304 -4.83 5.76 9.81
C LEU A 304 -3.81 4.66 10.13
N ALA A 305 -2.59 4.80 9.60
CA ALA A 305 -1.51 3.85 9.82
C ALA A 305 -0.14 4.51 9.63
N GLN A 306 0.89 3.95 10.25
CA GLN A 306 2.28 4.37 10.06
C GLN A 306 3.21 3.18 10.07
N VAL A 307 4.31 3.31 9.34
CA VAL A 307 5.42 2.37 9.38
C VAL A 307 6.73 3.12 9.59
N GLU A 308 7.49 2.71 10.60
CA GLU A 308 8.81 3.25 10.91
C GLU A 308 9.89 2.52 10.12
N VAL A 309 10.81 3.27 9.53
CA VAL A 309 11.96 2.73 8.81
C VAL A 309 13.25 3.43 9.24
N ARG A 310 14.34 2.69 9.27
CA ARG A 310 15.67 3.27 9.46
C ARG A 310 16.12 4.01 8.18
N ILE A 311 16.74 5.17 8.34
CA ILE A 311 17.47 5.83 7.25
C ILE A 311 18.84 5.14 7.13
N LYS A 312 19.12 4.57 5.95
CA LYS A 312 20.35 3.80 5.74
C LYS A 312 21.57 4.73 5.70
N ASN A 313 22.73 4.20 6.09
CA ASN A 313 23.97 4.95 6.00
C ASN A 313 24.24 5.33 4.53
N ARG A 314 24.54 6.61 4.28
CA ARG A 314 24.78 7.19 2.96
C ARG A 314 23.57 7.22 1.99
N GLU A 315 22.36 6.90 2.46
CA GLU A 315 21.15 6.99 1.65
C GLU A 315 20.87 8.46 1.28
N THR A 316 20.61 8.69 -0.01
CA THR A 316 20.19 9.99 -0.53
C THR A 316 18.68 10.18 -0.40
N ALA A 317 18.21 11.43 -0.50
CA ALA A 317 16.77 11.70 -0.48
C ALA A 317 16.02 10.97 -1.60
N LEU A 318 16.61 10.84 -2.79
CA LEU A 318 16.04 10.07 -3.90
C LEU A 318 15.90 8.59 -3.56
N GLN A 319 16.97 7.96 -3.10
CA GLN A 319 16.96 6.54 -2.73
C GLN A 319 15.97 6.25 -1.60
N LEU A 320 15.93 7.13 -0.59
CA LEU A 320 14.98 7.02 0.50
C LEU A 320 13.54 7.20 0.01
N LYS A 321 13.28 8.15 -0.88
CA LYS A 321 11.95 8.36 -1.49
C LYS A 321 11.48 7.13 -2.25
N ASP A 322 12.32 6.59 -3.13
CA ASP A 322 11.96 5.42 -3.94
C ASP A 322 11.65 4.22 -3.04
N ARG A 323 12.44 4.01 -1.97
CA ARG A 323 12.17 2.97 -0.97
C ARG A 323 10.91 3.23 -0.15
N LEU A 324 10.63 4.47 0.23
CA LEU A 324 9.41 4.83 0.96
C LEU A 324 8.16 4.68 0.08
N ALA A 325 8.28 4.85 -1.24
CA ALA A 325 7.19 4.68 -2.19
C ALA A 325 6.66 3.23 -2.21
N GLU A 326 7.57 2.26 -2.28
CA GLU A 326 7.23 0.82 -2.21
C GLU A 326 6.56 0.47 -0.88
N ILE A 327 7.18 0.90 0.22
CA ILE A 327 6.66 0.68 1.58
C ILE A 327 5.28 1.32 1.77
N ALA A 328 5.05 2.48 1.16
CA ALA A 328 3.75 3.13 1.19
C ALA A 328 2.68 2.36 0.43
N ALA A 329 3.03 1.77 -0.71
CA ALA A 329 2.12 0.94 -1.49
C ALA A 329 1.69 -0.31 -0.72
N ASP A 330 2.64 -0.98 -0.06
CA ASP A 330 2.36 -2.11 0.82
C ASP A 330 1.48 -1.71 2.01
N LEU A 331 1.86 -0.64 2.72
CA LEU A 331 1.08 -0.13 3.84
C LEU A 331 -0.35 0.22 3.44
N LEU A 332 -0.55 0.80 2.24
CA LEU A 332 -1.88 1.12 1.75
C LEU A 332 -2.73 -0.14 1.55
N ALA A 333 -2.16 -1.15 0.89
CA ALA A 333 -2.87 -2.40 0.61
C ALA A 333 -3.21 -3.17 1.90
N GLU A 334 -2.34 -3.11 2.91
CA GLU A 334 -2.60 -3.75 4.21
C GLU A 334 -3.68 -3.02 5.03
N THR A 335 -3.76 -1.68 4.94
CA THR A 335 -4.52 -0.89 5.93
C THR A 335 -5.87 -0.38 5.43
N VAL A 336 -5.94 0.02 4.16
CA VAL A 336 -7.17 0.58 3.59
C VAL A 336 -8.34 -0.41 3.64
N PRO A 337 -8.15 -1.72 3.42
CA PRO A 337 -9.27 -2.66 3.52
C PRO A 337 -9.93 -2.68 4.92
N TYR A 338 -9.15 -2.66 6.01
CA TYR A 338 -9.68 -2.53 7.40
C TYR A 338 -10.42 -1.21 7.62
N TYR A 339 -9.92 -0.12 7.02
CA TYR A 339 -10.57 1.19 7.08
C TYR A 339 -11.92 1.20 6.36
N LEU A 340 -11.98 0.61 5.16
CA LEU A 340 -13.21 0.49 4.37
C LEU A 340 -14.27 -0.35 5.10
N ALA A 341 -13.84 -1.38 5.83
CA ALA A 341 -14.67 -2.23 6.68
C ALA A 341 -15.13 -1.55 7.97
N ARG A 342 -14.56 -0.39 8.33
CA ARG A 342 -14.77 0.34 9.60
C ARG A 342 -14.24 -0.41 10.83
N GLU A 343 -13.29 -1.32 10.64
CA GLU A 343 -12.58 -2.01 11.71
C GLU A 343 -11.36 -1.21 12.19
N LEU A 344 -10.84 -0.34 11.33
CA LEU A 344 -9.77 0.59 11.65
C LEU A 344 -10.29 2.03 11.70
N SER A 345 -10.08 2.71 12.82
CA SER A 345 -10.45 4.11 13.01
C SER A 345 -9.22 5.03 13.05
N PRO A 346 -9.19 6.12 12.26
CA PRO A 346 -8.10 7.08 12.31
C PRO A 346 -7.95 7.75 13.68
N VAL A 347 -6.72 7.93 14.14
CA VAL A 347 -6.36 8.54 15.43
C VAL A 347 -5.87 9.97 15.23
N CYS A 348 -6.42 10.92 15.99
CA CYS A 348 -6.00 12.33 15.91
C CYS A 348 -4.52 12.49 16.26
N GLN A 349 -3.83 13.37 15.51
CA GLN A 349 -2.45 13.72 15.77
C GLN A 349 -2.30 14.56 17.04
N LYS A 350 -1.17 14.39 17.75
CA LYS A 350 -0.78 15.23 18.89
C LYS A 350 -0.09 16.50 18.39
N GLU A 351 -0.77 17.64 18.50
CA GLU A 351 -0.28 18.92 17.95
C GLU A 351 1.02 19.39 18.60
N GLU A 352 1.26 19.07 19.86
CA GLU A 352 2.49 19.40 20.59
C GLU A 352 3.74 18.70 20.05
N LEU A 353 3.58 17.64 19.26
CA LEU A 353 4.68 16.91 18.61
C LEU A 353 4.88 17.33 17.15
N ALA A 354 4.06 18.25 16.63
CA ALA A 354 4.10 18.65 15.24
C ALA A 354 5.34 19.47 14.89
N SER A 355 5.94 19.17 13.74
CA SER A 355 6.98 20.00 13.14
C SER A 355 6.70 20.20 11.65
N TYR A 356 7.23 21.28 11.08
CA TYR A 356 6.89 21.73 9.73
C TYR A 356 8.13 21.81 8.86
N THR A 357 7.95 21.50 7.58
CA THR A 357 8.96 21.61 6.53
C THR A 357 8.69 22.80 5.64
N LYS A 358 9.71 23.24 4.91
CA LYS A 358 9.61 24.34 3.94
C LYS A 358 9.78 23.81 2.53
N LEU A 359 9.26 24.54 1.55
CA LEU A 359 9.60 24.28 0.16
C LEU A 359 11.11 24.51 -0.03
N ILE A 360 11.81 23.50 -0.52
CA ILE A 360 13.24 23.60 -0.82
C ILE A 360 13.42 24.50 -2.04
N LYS A 361 14.46 25.33 -2.03
CA LYS A 361 14.84 26.27 -3.09
C LYS A 361 16.25 25.97 -3.60
N LYS A 362 16.62 26.56 -4.74
CA LYS A 362 17.94 26.38 -5.35
C LYS A 362 19.08 26.89 -4.45
N GLU A 363 18.79 27.89 -3.63
CA GLU A 363 19.73 28.54 -2.72
C GLU A 363 20.00 27.68 -1.48
N ASP A 364 19.05 26.84 -1.06
CA ASP A 364 19.22 25.95 0.09
C ASP A 364 20.38 24.94 -0.11
N GLY A 365 20.73 24.64 -1.37
CA GLY A 365 21.87 23.79 -1.71
C GLY A 365 23.24 24.47 -1.59
N GLN A 366 23.31 25.78 -1.40
CA GLN A 366 24.58 26.48 -1.30
C GLN A 366 25.23 26.25 0.06
N LEU A 367 26.45 25.72 0.04
CA LEU A 367 27.31 25.56 1.21
C LEU A 367 28.09 26.86 1.43
N SER A 368 28.08 27.36 2.66
CA SER A 368 28.83 28.54 3.07
C SER A 368 30.31 28.25 3.36
N GLY A 369 30.67 26.97 3.52
CA GLY A 369 31.99 26.52 3.95
C GLY A 369 32.19 26.58 5.46
N ARG A 370 31.21 27.08 6.20
CA ARG A 370 31.27 27.17 7.67
C ARG A 370 30.60 25.99 8.39
N GLU A 371 29.90 25.14 7.63
CA GLU A 371 29.21 23.96 8.14
C GLU A 371 30.20 22.93 8.70
N SER A 372 29.79 22.18 9.72
CA SER A 372 30.55 21.02 10.19
C SER A 372 30.56 19.89 9.14
N PRO A 373 31.56 19.01 9.17
CA PRO A 373 31.60 17.81 8.32
C PRO A 373 30.27 17.05 8.22
N GLU A 374 29.60 16.81 9.36
CA GLU A 374 28.32 16.10 9.42
C GLU A 374 27.19 16.83 8.71
N VAL A 375 27.18 18.17 8.77
CA VAL A 375 26.13 18.97 8.13
C VAL A 375 26.32 18.96 6.62
N VAL A 376 27.55 19.11 6.14
CA VAL A 376 27.87 19.01 4.71
C VAL A 376 27.48 17.64 4.16
N GLU A 377 27.85 16.57 4.85
CA GLU A 377 27.53 15.20 4.43
C GLU A 377 26.02 14.93 4.35
N ARG A 378 25.24 15.45 5.31
CA ARG A 378 23.77 15.39 5.26
C ARG A 378 23.21 16.22 4.11
N MET A 379 23.69 17.45 3.91
CA MET A 379 23.24 18.32 2.82
C MET A 379 23.47 17.67 1.45
N VAL A 380 24.65 17.06 1.24
CA VAL A 380 24.98 16.34 0.00
C VAL A 380 23.93 15.28 -0.30
N ARG A 381 23.57 14.45 0.69
CA ARG A 381 22.59 13.38 0.50
C ARG A 381 21.14 13.87 0.43
N ALA A 382 20.78 14.84 1.27
CA ALA A 382 19.43 15.39 1.34
C ALA A 382 19.05 16.17 0.07
N PHE A 383 20.00 16.88 -0.53
CA PHE A 383 19.78 17.66 -1.75
C PHE A 383 20.13 16.89 -3.03
N THR A 384 20.32 15.58 -2.97
CA THR A 384 20.50 14.75 -4.16
C THR A 384 19.14 14.20 -4.62
N PRO A 385 18.73 14.42 -5.89
CA PRO A 385 19.47 15.09 -6.96
C PRO A 385 19.27 16.62 -7.01
N TRP A 386 18.26 17.15 -6.30
CA TRP A 386 17.92 18.57 -6.34
C TRP A 386 17.80 19.15 -4.92
N PRO A 387 18.27 20.39 -4.69
CA PRO A 387 18.95 21.31 -5.62
C PRO A 387 20.42 20.97 -5.91
N GLY A 388 20.96 19.92 -5.29
CA GLY A 388 22.38 19.61 -5.21
C GLY A 388 23.08 20.47 -4.15
N ALA A 389 24.02 19.90 -3.41
CA ALA A 389 24.88 20.68 -2.52
C ALA A 389 26.06 21.26 -3.31
N TYR A 390 26.35 22.55 -3.20
CA TYR A 390 27.40 23.20 -4.00
C TYR A 390 28.09 24.37 -3.28
N GLN A 391 29.32 24.66 -3.66
CA GLN A 391 29.96 25.97 -3.42
C GLN A 391 30.15 26.71 -4.74
N ILE A 392 30.41 28.01 -4.65
CA ILE A 392 30.79 28.84 -5.78
C ILE A 392 32.32 29.02 -5.72
N LEU A 393 33.02 28.56 -6.77
CA LEU A 393 34.46 28.75 -6.96
C LEU A 393 34.68 29.39 -8.34
N ASP A 394 35.51 30.43 -8.42
CA ASP A 394 35.71 31.22 -9.65
C ASP A 394 34.40 31.60 -10.38
N GLY A 395 33.37 31.99 -9.62
CA GLY A 395 32.05 32.34 -10.18
C GLY A 395 31.25 31.15 -10.74
N ARG A 396 31.72 29.91 -10.56
CA ARG A 396 31.06 28.69 -11.04
C ARG A 396 30.60 27.82 -9.89
N ARG A 397 29.45 27.17 -10.07
CA ARG A 397 28.95 26.20 -9.09
C ARG A 397 29.72 24.90 -9.22
N ILE A 398 30.27 24.43 -8.11
CA ILE A 398 30.90 23.12 -7.98
C ILE A 398 30.01 22.30 -7.07
N PHE A 399 29.23 21.37 -7.65
CA PHE A 399 28.37 20.49 -6.89
C PHE A 399 29.19 19.37 -6.27
N ILE A 400 28.89 19.05 -5.02
CA ILE A 400 29.42 17.88 -4.33
C ILE A 400 28.45 16.74 -4.59
N ALA A 401 28.83 15.84 -5.49
CA ALA A 401 27.97 14.74 -5.90
C ALA A 401 27.97 13.60 -4.87
N ARG A 402 29.10 13.39 -4.19
CA ARG A 402 29.24 12.37 -3.16
C ARG A 402 30.29 12.76 -2.13
N ALA A 403 29.94 12.59 -0.87
CA ALA A 403 30.83 12.75 0.27
C ALA A 403 30.46 11.76 1.36
N HIS A 404 31.40 11.50 2.27
CA HIS A 404 31.18 10.71 3.47
C HIS A 404 32.03 11.21 4.63
N LEU A 405 31.74 10.70 5.82
CA LEU A 405 32.60 10.87 6.99
C LEU A 405 33.51 9.66 7.15
N ASP A 406 34.79 9.90 7.41
CA ASP A 406 35.73 8.84 7.79
C ASP A 406 35.52 8.37 9.25
N LYS A 407 36.40 7.51 9.74
CA LYS A 407 36.32 6.96 11.11
C LYS A 407 36.49 8.03 12.20
N GLU A 408 37.18 9.13 11.87
CA GLU A 408 37.45 10.26 12.76
C GLU A 408 36.42 11.38 12.60
N LYS A 409 35.38 11.16 11.78
CA LYS A 409 34.33 12.11 11.40
C LYS A 409 34.82 13.29 10.56
N ASN A 410 35.97 13.17 9.91
CA ASN A 410 36.39 14.17 8.93
C ASN A 410 35.57 14.02 7.64
N LEU A 411 35.27 15.15 6.99
CA LEU A 411 34.59 15.15 5.70
C LEU A 411 35.55 14.69 4.59
N VAL A 412 35.17 13.63 3.88
CA VAL A 412 35.84 13.14 2.67
C VAL A 412 34.94 13.39 1.47
N ILE A 413 35.42 14.19 0.52
CA ILE A 413 34.72 14.45 -0.74
C ILE A 413 35.16 13.41 -1.76
N ASP A 414 34.23 12.57 -2.19
CA ASP A 414 34.51 11.50 -3.14
C ASP A 414 34.46 12.02 -4.58
N ARG A 415 33.38 12.73 -4.91
CA ARG A 415 33.06 13.16 -6.28
C ARG A 415 32.44 14.54 -6.33
N VAL A 416 32.79 15.29 -7.37
CA VAL A 416 32.27 16.62 -7.66
C VAL A 416 31.79 16.71 -9.10
N LYS A 417 30.83 17.62 -9.34
CA LYS A 417 30.33 17.94 -10.66
C LYS A 417 30.37 19.46 -10.85
N PRO A 418 31.42 19.99 -11.49
CA PRO A 418 31.44 21.40 -11.90
C PRO A 418 30.28 21.69 -12.86
N ALA A 419 29.66 22.87 -12.76
CA ALA A 419 28.58 23.28 -13.65
C ALA A 419 29.00 23.16 -15.13
N GLY A 420 28.19 22.48 -15.93
CA GLY A 420 28.45 22.24 -17.35
C GLY A 420 29.52 21.16 -17.65
N LYS A 421 30.10 20.50 -16.64
CA LYS A 421 31.06 19.41 -16.80
C LYS A 421 30.47 18.07 -16.35
N ARG A 422 31.13 16.98 -16.76
CA ARG A 422 30.87 15.64 -16.23
C ARG A 422 31.31 15.53 -14.78
N GLU A 423 30.66 14.63 -14.05
CA GLU A 423 31.07 14.28 -12.69
C GLU A 423 32.44 13.59 -12.70
N MET A 424 33.31 13.97 -11.76
CA MET A 424 34.69 13.49 -11.63
C MET A 424 35.04 13.23 -10.17
N THR A 425 36.12 12.51 -9.92
CA THR A 425 36.66 12.35 -8.56
C THR A 425 37.17 13.70 -8.04
N TYR A 426 37.20 13.85 -6.71
CA TYR A 426 37.74 15.08 -6.14
C TYR A 426 39.25 15.23 -6.42
N GLN A 427 40.00 14.13 -6.50
CA GLN A 427 41.44 14.17 -6.87
C GLN A 427 41.67 14.72 -8.29
N GLU A 428 40.90 14.27 -9.28
CA GLU A 428 40.95 14.80 -10.65
C GLU A 428 40.61 16.30 -10.69
N PHE A 429 39.59 16.70 -9.93
CA PHE A 429 39.23 18.12 -9.80
C PHE A 429 40.39 18.94 -9.23
N MET A 430 41.06 18.44 -8.20
CA MET A 430 42.17 19.12 -7.51
C MET A 430 43.44 19.22 -8.36
N ALA A 431 43.70 18.26 -9.24
CA ALA A 431 44.83 18.31 -10.17
C ALA A 431 44.67 19.43 -11.22
N GLY A 432 43.43 19.74 -11.60
CA GLY A 432 43.11 20.72 -12.65
C GLY A 432 42.71 22.11 -12.17
N ASN A 433 42.56 22.36 -10.87
CA ASN A 433 42.09 23.63 -10.32
C ASN A 433 42.96 24.09 -9.14
N LYS A 434 43.27 25.38 -9.07
CA LYS A 434 44.06 25.97 -7.97
C LYS A 434 43.23 26.22 -6.72
N GLU A 435 41.97 26.62 -6.88
CA GLU A 435 41.03 26.79 -5.79
C GLU A 435 40.45 25.45 -5.32
N ARG A 436 40.18 25.37 -4.01
CA ARG A 436 39.70 24.16 -3.34
C ARG A 436 38.37 24.47 -2.67
N LEU A 437 37.49 23.47 -2.60
CA LEU A 437 36.34 23.54 -1.71
C LEU A 437 36.84 23.69 -0.27
N THR A 438 36.30 24.65 0.46
CA THR A 438 36.74 24.95 1.83
C THR A 438 35.63 24.64 2.82
N PHE A 439 36.01 23.96 3.90
CA PHE A 439 35.12 23.64 5.01
C PHE A 439 35.87 23.94 6.31
N ASN A 440 35.14 24.37 7.33
CA ASN A 440 35.68 24.44 8.68
C ASN A 440 36.18 23.04 9.08
N LYS A 441 37.42 23.00 9.59
CA LYS A 441 38.02 21.78 10.14
C LYS A 441 37.39 21.41 11.47
#